data_AF-A0A850TNR8-F1
#
_entry.id   AF-A0A850TNR8-F1
#
_cell.length_a   1.000
_cell.length_b   1.000
_cell.length_c   1.000
_cell.angle_alpha   90.00
_cell.angle_beta   90.00
_cell.angle_gamma   90.00
#
_symmetry.space_group_name_H-M   'P 1'
#
loop_
_entity.id
_entity.type
_entity.pdbx_description
1 polymer ?
#
loop_
_entity_poly.entity_id
_entity_poly.type
_entity_poly.pdbx_seq_one_letter_code
_entity_poly.pdbx_strand_id
1 'polypeptide(L)'
;TVLMNFFFPPLGEYIKNWRPRYFLLKTDGSFIGYKEKPQDVDLPYPLNNFSVAKCQLMKTERPKPNTFIIRCLQWTTVIERTFHVDTPEEREEWTEAIQAVADRLQRQEEERMNCSPTSQIDNIGEEEMDASTTHHKRKTMNDFDYLKLLGKGTFGKVILVREKASGKYYAMKILKKEVIIAKDEVAHTLTESRVLKNTRHPFLTSLKYSFQTKDRLCFVMEYVNGGELFFHLSRERVFSEDRTRFYGAEIVSALDYLHSGKIVYRDLKLENLMLDKDGHIKITDFGLCKEGITDAATMKTFCGTPEYLAPEVLEDNDYGRAVDWWGLGVVMYEMMCGRLPFYNQDHEKLFELILMEDIKFPRTLSADAKSLLSGLLIKDPNKRLGGGPDDAKEIMRHSFFAGVNWQDVYDKKLVPPFKPQVTSETDTRYFDEEFTAQTITITPPEKYDEDGMDCMDNERRPHFPQFSYSASGRE
;
A
#
# COMPACT_ATOMS: atom_id res chain seq x y z
N THR A 1 -28.58 16.18 -8.27
CA THR A 1 -29.35 17.00 -7.31
C THR A 1 -29.30 16.33 -5.94
N VAL A 2 -29.10 17.09 -4.86
CA VAL A 2 -29.15 16.56 -3.48
C VAL A 2 -30.61 16.31 -3.11
N LEU A 3 -30.92 15.10 -2.60
CA LEU A 3 -32.26 14.69 -2.20
C LEU A 3 -32.49 14.88 -0.70
N MET A 4 -31.49 14.56 0.13
CA MET A 4 -31.61 14.60 1.59
C MET A 4 -30.24 14.89 2.21
N ASN A 5 -30.21 15.65 3.31
CA ASN A 5 -28.99 15.95 4.05
C ASN A 5 -29.20 16.14 5.56
N PHE A 6 -28.31 15.57 6.40
CA PHE A 6 -28.39 15.69 7.86
C PHE A 6 -27.09 15.25 8.55
N PHE A 7 -26.89 15.66 9.80
CA PHE A 7 -25.81 15.15 10.65
C PHE A 7 -26.25 13.88 11.35
N PHE A 8 -25.54 12.77 11.15
CA PHE A 8 -25.75 11.57 11.96
C PHE A 8 -24.46 10.75 12.04
N PRO A 9 -24.23 10.05 13.17
CA PRO A 9 -22.99 9.31 13.37
C PRO A 9 -22.97 7.95 12.65
N PRO A 10 -22.00 7.71 11.74
CA PRO A 10 -21.58 6.37 11.40
C PRO A 10 -20.77 5.75 12.54
N LEU A 11 -20.82 4.43 12.64
CA LEU A 11 -19.82 3.67 13.37
C LEU A 11 -18.52 3.66 12.56
N GLY A 12 -17.41 4.10 13.14
CA GLY A 12 -16.10 4.00 12.52
C GLY A 12 -15.76 2.54 12.17
N GLU A 13 -15.13 2.32 11.01
CA GLU A 13 -14.92 0.98 10.47
C GLU A 13 -13.88 0.19 11.26
N TYR A 14 -12.83 0.89 11.74
CA TYR A 14 -11.69 0.28 12.40
C TYR A 14 -11.65 0.56 13.90
N ILE A 15 -12.03 1.77 14.31
CA ILE A 15 -12.30 2.11 15.71
C ILE A 15 -13.82 2.20 15.85
N LYS A 16 -14.43 1.29 16.63
CA LYS A 16 -15.89 1.16 16.83
C LYS A 16 -16.48 2.31 17.67
N ASN A 17 -16.30 3.54 17.21
CA ASN A 17 -16.78 4.75 17.85
C ASN A 17 -17.76 5.47 16.91
N TRP A 18 -18.84 6.00 17.48
CA TRP A 18 -19.84 6.80 16.78
C TRP A 18 -19.30 8.21 16.57
N ARG A 19 -19.23 8.68 15.32
CA ARG A 19 -18.68 10.02 15.01
C ARG A 19 -19.67 10.82 14.16
N PRO A 20 -20.12 12.02 14.57
CA PRO A 20 -21.07 12.79 13.77
C PRO A 20 -20.47 13.14 12.40
N ARG A 21 -21.27 12.96 11.34
CA ARG A 21 -20.92 13.28 9.95
C ARG A 21 -22.14 13.86 9.25
N TYR A 22 -21.95 14.80 8.33
CA TYR A 22 -23.00 15.35 7.50
C TYR A 22 -23.13 14.55 6.21
N PHE A 23 -24.25 13.86 5.98
CA PHE A 23 -24.44 13.08 4.74
C PHE A 23 -25.28 13.81 3.70
N LEU A 24 -24.98 13.53 2.44
CA LEU A 24 -25.71 13.91 1.25
C LEU A 24 -26.13 12.65 0.50
N LEU A 25 -27.43 12.44 0.32
CA LEU A 25 -27.95 11.46 -0.64
C LEU A 25 -28.24 12.19 -1.96
N LYS A 26 -27.63 11.72 -3.06
CA LYS A 26 -27.83 12.27 -4.40
C LYS A 26 -28.73 11.39 -5.26
N THR A 27 -29.35 12.01 -6.26
CA THR A 27 -30.22 11.33 -7.24
C THR A 27 -29.53 10.25 -8.08
N ASP A 28 -28.20 10.27 -8.18
CA ASP A 28 -27.40 9.30 -8.93
C ASP A 28 -27.02 8.06 -8.09
N GLY A 29 -27.51 7.97 -6.85
CA GLY A 29 -27.17 6.88 -5.94
C GLY A 29 -25.96 7.15 -5.05
N SER A 30 -25.27 8.28 -5.22
CA SER A 30 -24.14 8.62 -4.35
C SER A 30 -24.63 8.97 -2.95
N PHE A 31 -24.11 8.27 -1.96
CA PHE A 31 -24.34 8.55 -0.55
C PHE A 31 -23.02 8.98 0.11
N ILE A 32 -22.99 10.25 0.50
CA ILE A 32 -21.74 10.98 0.68
C ILE A 32 -21.67 11.65 2.05
N GLY A 33 -20.75 11.26 2.93
CA GLY A 33 -20.59 11.83 4.26
C GLY A 33 -19.40 12.80 4.36
N TYR A 34 -19.54 13.90 5.09
CA TYR A 34 -18.53 14.93 5.33
C TYR A 34 -18.34 15.15 6.84
N LYS A 35 -17.18 15.69 7.25
CA LYS A 35 -16.94 16.05 8.67
C LYS A 35 -17.81 17.23 9.09
N GLU A 36 -17.91 18.20 8.20
CA GLU A 36 -18.67 19.44 8.36
C GLU A 36 -19.56 19.65 7.12
N LYS A 37 -20.56 20.51 7.23
CA LYS A 37 -21.45 20.82 6.11
C LYS A 37 -20.63 21.50 4.98
N PRO A 38 -20.59 20.95 3.76
CA PRO A 38 -19.85 21.55 2.65
C PRO A 38 -20.47 22.92 2.26
N GLN A 39 -19.64 23.92 1.98
CA GLN A 39 -20.06 25.22 1.41
C GLN A 39 -19.97 25.16 -0.13
N ASP A 40 -20.90 25.81 -0.84
CA ASP A 40 -21.13 25.65 -2.29
C ASP A 40 -19.97 26.06 -3.25
N VAL A 41 -18.84 26.55 -2.74
CA VAL A 41 -17.75 27.10 -3.58
C VAL A 41 -16.43 26.31 -3.49
N ASP A 42 -16.20 25.61 -2.38
CA ASP A 42 -15.10 24.65 -2.21
C ASP A 42 -15.73 23.39 -1.62
N LEU A 43 -15.91 22.34 -2.42
CA LEU A 43 -16.39 21.06 -1.91
C LEU A 43 -15.25 20.42 -1.10
N PRO A 44 -15.28 20.38 0.25
CA PRO A 44 -14.35 19.53 1.00
C PRO A 44 -14.48 18.09 0.49
N TYR A 45 -13.37 17.35 0.44
CA TYR A 45 -13.40 15.96 -0.02
C TYR A 45 -14.38 15.14 0.83
N PRO A 46 -15.25 14.34 0.21
CA PRO A 46 -16.23 13.56 0.95
C PRO A 46 -15.54 12.44 1.73
N LEU A 47 -15.76 12.33 3.04
CA LEU A 47 -15.21 11.28 3.92
C LEU A 47 -15.84 9.90 3.70
N ASN A 48 -17.14 9.84 3.46
CA ASN A 48 -17.82 8.61 3.02
C ASN A 48 -18.30 8.83 1.59
N ASN A 49 -18.06 7.89 0.67
CA ASN A 49 -18.62 7.96 -0.68
C ASN A 49 -18.85 6.54 -1.19
N PHE A 50 -20.11 6.14 -1.28
CA PHE A 50 -20.49 4.86 -1.83
C PHE A 50 -21.84 4.94 -2.54
N SER A 51 -22.07 4.04 -3.50
CA SER A 51 -23.35 3.94 -4.17
C SER A 51 -24.34 3.12 -3.34
N VAL A 52 -25.59 3.57 -3.27
CA VAL A 52 -26.72 2.82 -2.72
C VAL A 52 -27.43 1.95 -3.77
N ALA A 53 -26.91 1.89 -4.99
CA ALA A 53 -27.44 0.98 -6.01
C ALA A 53 -27.35 -0.48 -5.51
N LYS A 54 -28.46 -1.22 -5.62
CA LYS A 54 -28.56 -2.63 -5.19
C LYS A 54 -28.19 -2.84 -3.72
N CYS A 55 -28.42 -1.85 -2.86
CA CYS A 55 -28.18 -1.98 -1.43
C CYS A 55 -29.31 -2.75 -0.73
N GLN A 56 -28.96 -3.51 0.30
CA GLN A 56 -29.87 -4.06 1.28
C GLN A 56 -29.86 -3.17 2.53
N LEU A 57 -31.02 -2.64 2.90
CA LEU A 57 -31.21 -1.90 4.14
C LEU A 57 -31.67 -2.83 5.26
N MET A 58 -31.07 -2.68 6.45
CA MET A 58 -31.47 -3.41 7.65
C MET A 58 -31.65 -2.43 8.82
N LYS A 59 -32.74 -2.56 9.58
CA LYS A 59 -32.99 -1.77 10.80
C LYS A 59 -32.63 -2.63 12.02
N THR A 60 -31.95 -2.04 13.00
CA THR A 60 -31.53 -2.74 14.23
C THR A 60 -31.60 -1.80 15.43
N GLU A 61 -31.85 -2.36 16.61
CA GLU A 61 -31.79 -1.63 17.88
C GLU A 61 -30.46 -1.87 18.64
N ARG A 62 -29.52 -2.57 18.00
CA ARG A 62 -28.18 -2.85 18.52
C ARG A 62 -27.10 -2.42 17.51
N PRO A 63 -25.96 -1.88 17.97
CA PRO A 63 -25.56 -1.69 19.37
C PRO A 63 -26.19 -0.45 20.05
N LYS A 64 -26.88 0.42 19.29
CA LYS A 64 -27.66 1.56 19.79
C LYS A 64 -29.10 1.51 19.24
N PRO A 65 -30.09 2.07 19.94
CA PRO A 65 -31.43 2.28 19.37
C PRO A 65 -31.38 3.10 18.07
N ASN A 66 -32.40 2.96 17.22
CA ASN A 66 -32.54 3.75 15.99
C ASN A 66 -31.34 3.59 15.03
N THR A 67 -30.73 2.40 15.01
CA THR A 67 -29.63 2.08 14.10
C THR A 67 -30.19 1.51 12.79
N PHE A 68 -29.54 1.83 11.68
CA PHE A 68 -29.76 1.20 10.38
C PHE A 68 -28.43 0.86 9.71
N ILE A 69 -28.44 -0.18 8.88
CA ILE A 69 -27.27 -0.70 8.19
C ILE A 69 -27.57 -0.66 6.70
N ILE A 70 -26.66 -0.08 5.94
CA ILE A 70 -26.64 -0.17 4.48
C ILE A 70 -25.61 -1.23 4.11
N ARG A 71 -26.08 -2.32 3.50
CA ARG A 71 -25.23 -3.38 2.96
C ARG A 71 -25.24 -3.29 1.44
N CYS A 72 -24.10 -3.03 0.81
CA CYS A 72 -23.98 -2.97 -0.63
C CYS A 72 -22.99 -4.04 -1.12
N LEU A 73 -23.24 -4.60 -2.30
CA LEU A 73 -22.23 -5.34 -3.03
C LEU A 73 -21.49 -4.36 -3.95
N GLN A 74 -20.24 -4.06 -3.65
CA GLN A 74 -19.38 -3.31 -4.57
C GLN A 74 -18.38 -4.30 -5.19
N TRP A 75 -18.52 -4.52 -6.50
CA TRP A 75 -17.80 -5.56 -7.23
C TRP A 75 -18.08 -6.96 -6.66
N THR A 76 -17.13 -7.53 -5.91
CA THR A 76 -17.24 -8.86 -5.28
C THR A 76 -17.31 -8.79 -3.75
N THR A 77 -17.28 -7.59 -3.17
CA THR A 77 -17.11 -7.39 -1.72
C THR A 77 -18.40 -6.82 -1.12
N VAL A 78 -18.89 -7.47 -0.06
CA VAL A 78 -20.04 -7.00 0.71
C VAL A 78 -19.54 -5.92 1.67
N ILE A 79 -19.94 -4.68 1.42
CA ILE A 79 -19.63 -3.55 2.28
C ILE A 79 -20.84 -3.28 3.15
N GLU A 80 -20.63 -3.26 4.46
CA GLU A 80 -21.63 -2.85 5.44
C GLU A 80 -21.24 -1.51 6.06
N ARG A 81 -22.22 -0.63 6.17
CA ARG A 81 -22.09 0.66 6.85
C ARG A 81 -23.21 0.81 7.86
N THR A 82 -22.84 0.99 9.12
CA THR A 82 -23.78 1.12 10.24
C THR A 82 -23.93 2.58 10.63
N PHE A 83 -25.17 3.04 10.70
CA PHE A 83 -25.56 4.42 10.98
C PHE A 83 -26.56 4.46 12.13
N HIS A 84 -26.52 5.54 12.91
CA HIS A 84 -27.45 5.78 14.01
C HIS A 84 -28.02 7.19 13.86
N VAL A 85 -29.30 7.35 14.16
CA VAL A 85 -30.01 8.63 14.24
C VAL A 85 -30.71 8.75 15.59
N ASP A 86 -31.11 9.96 15.97
CA ASP A 86 -31.61 10.21 17.33
C ASP A 86 -33.05 9.69 17.51
N THR A 87 -33.86 9.73 16.44
CA THR A 87 -35.29 9.36 16.47
C THR A 87 -35.63 8.23 15.50
N PRO A 88 -36.65 7.40 15.80
CA PRO A 88 -37.12 6.36 14.87
C PRO A 88 -37.77 6.96 13.61
N GLU A 89 -38.35 8.16 13.70
CA GLU A 89 -38.92 8.90 12.57
C GLU A 89 -37.82 9.29 11.57
N GLU A 90 -36.69 9.84 12.05
CA GLU A 90 -35.52 10.13 11.20
C GLU A 90 -34.98 8.87 10.53
N ARG A 91 -34.97 7.74 11.25
CA ARG A 91 -34.50 6.47 10.70
C ARG A 91 -35.38 6.05 9.54
N GLU A 92 -36.69 6.16 9.70
CA GLU A 92 -37.66 5.81 8.67
C GLU A 92 -37.44 6.68 7.44
N GLU A 93 -37.40 8.00 7.61
CA GLU A 93 -37.21 8.97 6.54
C GLU A 93 -35.94 8.69 5.71
N TRP A 94 -34.81 8.44 6.39
CA TRP A 94 -33.55 8.11 5.72
C TRP A 94 -33.63 6.76 4.98
N THR A 95 -34.17 5.73 5.62
CA THR A 95 -34.25 4.41 4.98
C THR A 95 -35.20 4.41 3.77
N GLU A 96 -36.31 5.12 3.84
CA GLU A 96 -37.24 5.28 2.71
C GLU A 96 -36.60 6.05 1.55
N ALA A 97 -35.90 7.16 1.84
CA ALA A 97 -35.22 7.94 0.82
C ALA A 97 -34.11 7.14 0.12
N ILE A 98 -33.30 6.39 0.88
CA ILE A 98 -32.25 5.53 0.33
C ILE A 98 -32.85 4.41 -0.53
N GLN A 99 -33.92 3.75 -0.05
CA GLN A 99 -34.59 2.69 -0.78
C GLN A 99 -35.20 3.21 -2.09
N ALA A 100 -35.86 4.37 -2.06
CA ALA A 100 -36.46 4.98 -3.24
C ALA A 100 -35.42 5.30 -4.34
N VAL A 101 -34.21 5.73 -3.95
CA VAL A 101 -33.10 5.95 -4.88
C VAL A 101 -32.57 4.63 -5.42
N ALA A 102 -32.38 3.61 -4.58
CA ALA A 102 -31.92 2.29 -5.00
C ALA A 102 -32.88 1.65 -6.02
N ASP A 103 -34.19 1.67 -5.75
CA ASP A 103 -35.24 1.11 -6.62
C ASP A 103 -35.35 1.85 -7.96
N ARG A 104 -35.07 3.16 -7.96
CA ARG A 104 -35.06 3.97 -9.19
C ARG A 104 -33.89 3.59 -10.09
N LEU A 105 -32.70 3.41 -9.51
CA LEU A 105 -31.51 3.02 -10.25
C LEU A 105 -31.65 1.61 -10.84
N GLN A 106 -32.27 0.69 -10.10
CA GLN A 106 -32.56 -0.65 -10.60
C GLN A 106 -33.49 -0.62 -11.82
N ARG A 107 -34.58 0.16 -11.77
CA ARG A 107 -35.50 0.31 -12.92
C ARG A 107 -34.82 0.90 -14.16
N GLN A 108 -33.92 1.87 -13.98
CA GLN A 108 -33.17 2.46 -15.10
C GLN A 108 -32.18 1.48 -15.75
N GLU A 109 -31.59 0.55 -14.97
CA GLU A 109 -30.74 -0.51 -15.52
C GLU A 109 -31.56 -1.56 -16.28
N GLU A 110 -32.72 -1.96 -15.75
CA GLU A 110 -33.63 -2.91 -16.40
C GLU A 110 -34.22 -2.35 -17.71
N GLU A 111 -34.55 -1.06 -17.75
CA GLU A 111 -34.99 -0.35 -18.97
C GLU A 111 -33.87 -0.22 -20.01
N ARG A 112 -32.61 -0.05 -19.59
CA ARG A 112 -31.44 -0.04 -20.49
C ARG A 112 -31.13 -1.41 -21.09
N MET A 113 -31.32 -2.50 -20.34
CA MET A 113 -31.12 -3.86 -20.87
C MET A 113 -32.21 -4.29 -21.86
N ASN A 114 -33.41 -3.70 -21.80
CA ASN A 114 -34.52 -4.02 -22.70
C ASN A 114 -34.54 -3.20 -24.01
N CYS A 115 -33.67 -2.21 -24.17
CA CYS A 115 -33.54 -1.42 -25.41
C CYS A 115 -32.20 -1.69 -26.09
N SER A 116 -32.12 -2.77 -26.86
CA SER A 116 -31.08 -2.95 -27.89
C SER A 116 -31.69 -3.69 -29.08
N PRO A 117 -31.96 -3.02 -30.22
CA PRO A 117 -32.33 -3.71 -31.44
C PRO A 117 -31.09 -4.23 -32.18
N THR A 118 -31.22 -5.45 -32.69
CA THR A 118 -30.31 -6.17 -33.56
C THR A 118 -30.17 -5.50 -34.93
N SER A 119 -28.95 -5.15 -35.33
CA SER A 119 -28.51 -4.88 -36.72
C SER A 119 -26.99 -4.70 -36.71
N GLN A 120 -26.18 -5.04 -37.69
CA GLN A 120 -26.23 -5.84 -38.92
C GLN A 120 -24.73 -6.10 -39.22
N ILE A 121 -24.41 -7.26 -39.77
CA ILE A 121 -23.03 -7.63 -40.16
C ILE A 121 -22.71 -6.89 -41.45
N ASP A 122 -21.67 -6.06 -41.43
CA ASP A 122 -20.96 -5.64 -42.65
C ASP A 122 -19.45 -5.78 -42.46
N ASN A 123 -18.84 -6.24 -43.54
CA ASN A 123 -17.55 -6.90 -43.66
C ASN A 123 -16.63 -5.95 -44.44
N ILE A 124 -15.56 -5.42 -43.85
CA ILE A 124 -14.51 -4.67 -44.57
C ILE A 124 -13.13 -5.03 -43.99
N GLY A 125 -12.21 -5.32 -44.91
CA GLY A 125 -10.97 -6.08 -44.74
C GLY A 125 -9.93 -5.52 -43.77
N GLU A 126 -9.22 -6.46 -43.16
CA GLU A 126 -7.97 -6.26 -42.44
C GLU A 126 -6.83 -6.06 -43.44
N GLU A 127 -6.19 -4.89 -43.40
CA GLU A 127 -4.86 -4.70 -43.97
C GLU A 127 -3.82 -5.07 -42.91
N GLU A 128 -3.01 -6.09 -43.24
CA GLU A 128 -1.82 -6.49 -42.50
C GLU A 128 -0.82 -5.32 -42.45
N MET A 129 -0.36 -4.97 -41.25
CA MET A 129 0.85 -4.15 -41.09
C MET A 129 1.88 -4.85 -40.20
N ASP A 130 2.88 -5.32 -40.93
CA ASP A 130 4.15 -5.97 -40.64
C ASP A 130 4.72 -5.95 -39.22
N ALA A 131 5.17 -7.13 -38.81
CA ALA A 131 5.81 -7.45 -37.56
C ALA A 131 7.31 -7.15 -37.63
N SER A 132 7.77 -6.17 -36.85
CA SER A 132 9.17 -6.13 -36.41
C SER A 132 9.30 -5.61 -34.99
N THR A 133 8.96 -6.46 -34.03
CA THR A 133 9.47 -6.31 -32.66
C THR A 133 10.16 -7.60 -32.26
N THR A 134 11.46 -7.50 -32.04
CA THR A 134 12.37 -8.55 -31.58
C THR A 134 11.74 -9.41 -30.47
N HIS A 135 11.55 -10.71 -30.73
CA HIS A 135 11.08 -11.70 -29.76
C HIS A 135 12.02 -11.79 -28.56
N HIS A 136 11.80 -10.99 -27.52
CA HIS A 136 12.32 -11.32 -26.19
C HIS A 136 11.55 -12.54 -25.68
N LYS A 137 12.23 -13.68 -25.60
CA LYS A 137 11.68 -14.95 -25.09
C LYS A 137 11.07 -14.71 -23.69
N ARG A 138 9.76 -14.96 -23.54
CA ARG A 138 9.02 -14.79 -22.28
C ARG A 138 9.68 -15.64 -21.17
N LYS A 139 10.06 -15.02 -20.05
CA LYS A 139 10.66 -15.72 -18.90
C LYS A 139 9.65 -16.64 -18.24
N THR A 140 10.13 -17.79 -17.74
CA THR A 140 9.35 -18.83 -17.10
C THR A 140 10.04 -19.33 -15.83
N MET A 141 9.32 -20.12 -15.03
CA MET A 141 9.87 -20.80 -13.85
C MET A 141 11.07 -21.71 -14.17
N ASN A 142 11.21 -22.19 -15.40
CA ASN A 142 12.29 -23.11 -15.79
C ASN A 142 13.62 -22.39 -16.06
N ASP A 143 13.61 -21.07 -16.20
CA ASP A 143 14.81 -20.25 -16.46
C ASP A 143 15.66 -19.99 -15.20
N PHE A 144 15.20 -20.48 -14.05
CA PHE A 144 15.80 -20.22 -12.74
C PHE A 144 16.12 -21.51 -11.98
N ASP A 145 17.24 -21.51 -11.28
CA ASP A 145 17.58 -22.49 -10.25
C ASP A 145 17.11 -21.97 -8.88
N TYR A 146 16.42 -22.80 -8.11
CA TYR A 146 15.89 -22.43 -6.80
C TYR A 146 16.85 -22.88 -5.70
N LEU A 147 17.32 -21.94 -4.90
CA LEU A 147 18.45 -22.16 -4.00
C LEU A 147 18.04 -22.21 -2.53
N LYS A 148 17.45 -21.12 -2.02
CA LYS A 148 17.08 -21.02 -0.60
C LYS A 148 15.72 -20.34 -0.40
N LEU A 149 14.91 -20.83 0.52
CA LEU A 149 13.71 -20.11 0.96
C LEU A 149 14.16 -18.94 1.83
N LEU A 150 13.79 -17.72 1.44
CA LEU A 150 14.15 -16.49 2.16
C LEU A 150 13.05 -16.06 3.14
N GLY A 151 11.79 -16.35 2.81
CA GLY A 151 10.66 -16.02 3.66
C GLY A 151 9.35 -16.61 3.15
N LYS A 152 8.36 -16.67 4.05
CA LYS A 152 7.02 -17.17 3.76
C LYS A 152 5.99 -16.20 4.33
N GLY A 153 5.13 -15.67 3.47
CA GLY A 153 4.04 -14.78 3.85
C GLY A 153 2.67 -15.42 3.65
N THR A 154 1.62 -14.67 3.99
CA THR A 154 0.21 -15.11 3.87
C THR A 154 -0.15 -15.54 2.45
N PHE A 155 0.38 -14.84 1.44
CA PHE A 155 -0.01 -15.01 0.03
C PHE A 155 0.95 -15.88 -0.77
N GLY A 156 2.11 -16.23 -0.22
CA GLY A 156 3.17 -16.84 -1.00
C GLY A 156 4.50 -17.00 -0.29
N LYS A 157 5.54 -17.20 -1.09
CA LYS A 157 6.91 -17.41 -0.61
C LYS A 157 7.91 -16.61 -1.42
N VAL A 158 9.01 -16.23 -0.78
CA VAL A 158 10.15 -15.55 -1.42
C VAL A 158 11.32 -16.52 -1.43
N ILE A 159 11.88 -16.78 -2.61
CA ILE A 159 12.95 -17.75 -2.82
C ILE A 159 14.15 -17.06 -3.46
N LEU A 160 15.35 -17.32 -2.95
CA LEU A 160 16.61 -17.00 -3.61
C LEU A 160 16.75 -17.90 -4.84
N VAL A 161 16.84 -17.27 -6.00
CA VAL A 161 16.98 -17.94 -7.28
C VAL A 161 18.24 -17.48 -8.02
N ARG A 162 18.78 -18.35 -8.87
CA ARG A 162 19.84 -18.00 -9.82
C ARG A 162 19.28 -18.10 -11.23
N GLU A 163 19.42 -17.05 -12.02
CA GLU A 163 19.05 -17.09 -13.43
C GLU A 163 20.06 -17.96 -14.19
N LYS A 164 19.61 -19.02 -14.86
CA LYS A 164 20.49 -19.99 -15.54
C LYS A 164 21.34 -19.36 -16.62
N ALA A 165 20.78 -18.41 -17.36
CA ALA A 165 21.44 -17.78 -18.50
C ALA A 165 22.56 -16.81 -18.10
N SER A 166 22.35 -16.01 -17.04
CA SER A 166 23.29 -14.97 -16.62
C SER A 166 24.14 -15.38 -15.41
N GLY A 167 23.70 -16.39 -14.66
CA GLY A 167 24.29 -16.78 -13.39
C GLY A 167 24.01 -15.81 -12.24
N LYS A 168 23.26 -14.71 -12.47
CA LYS A 168 22.95 -13.69 -11.45
C LYS A 168 21.88 -14.17 -10.46
N TYR A 169 21.97 -13.69 -9.23
CA TYR A 169 21.06 -14.03 -8.13
C TYR A 169 19.94 -13.01 -7.97
N TYR A 170 18.74 -13.48 -7.64
CA TYR A 170 17.54 -12.68 -7.47
C TYR A 170 16.66 -13.22 -6.34
N ALA A 171 15.78 -12.38 -5.82
CA ALA A 171 14.67 -12.81 -4.96
C ALA A 171 13.41 -12.99 -5.81
N MET A 172 12.86 -14.20 -5.83
CA MET A 172 11.60 -14.50 -6.54
C MET A 172 10.44 -14.59 -5.53
N LYS A 173 9.55 -13.60 -5.54
CA LYS A 173 8.28 -13.60 -4.79
C LYS A 173 7.24 -14.34 -5.64
N ILE A 174 6.79 -15.48 -5.14
CA ILE A 174 5.82 -16.38 -5.79
C ILE A 174 4.52 -16.34 -5.00
N LEU A 175 3.49 -15.73 -5.57
CA LEU A 175 2.17 -15.58 -4.97
C LEU A 175 1.16 -16.53 -5.61
N LYS A 176 0.24 -17.07 -4.82
CA LYS A 176 -0.83 -17.94 -5.31
C LYS A 176 -2.05 -17.13 -5.73
N LYS A 177 -2.49 -17.25 -6.99
CA LYS A 177 -3.67 -16.52 -7.51
C LYS A 177 -4.93 -16.79 -6.69
N GLU A 178 -5.16 -18.06 -6.34
CA GLU A 178 -6.32 -18.47 -5.53
C GLU A 178 -6.38 -17.76 -4.17
N VAL A 179 -5.22 -17.56 -3.52
CA VAL A 179 -5.14 -16.94 -2.19
C VAL A 179 -5.31 -15.43 -2.29
N ILE A 180 -4.75 -14.81 -3.32
CA ILE A 180 -4.94 -13.37 -3.59
C ILE A 180 -6.43 -13.06 -3.77
N ILE A 181 -7.12 -13.85 -4.58
CA ILE A 181 -8.56 -13.66 -4.85
C ILE A 181 -9.38 -13.92 -3.59
N ALA A 182 -9.11 -15.02 -2.88
CA ALA A 182 -9.82 -15.37 -1.66
C ALA A 182 -9.66 -14.35 -0.52
N LYS A 183 -8.63 -13.50 -0.59
CA LYS A 183 -8.31 -12.47 0.40
C LYS A 183 -8.61 -11.05 -0.07
N ASP A 184 -9.16 -10.88 -1.27
CA ASP A 184 -9.46 -9.57 -1.89
C ASP A 184 -8.22 -8.67 -2.11
N GLU A 185 -7.07 -9.28 -2.39
CA GLU A 185 -5.75 -8.62 -2.48
C GLU A 185 -5.29 -8.36 -3.94
N VAL A 186 -6.22 -8.47 -4.89
CA VAL A 186 -5.96 -8.31 -6.33
C VAL A 186 -5.44 -6.90 -6.65
N ALA A 187 -6.08 -5.88 -6.08
CA ALA A 187 -5.70 -4.48 -6.30
C ALA A 187 -4.29 -4.17 -5.77
N HIS A 188 -3.94 -4.65 -4.58
CA HIS A 188 -2.61 -4.48 -4.00
C HIS A 188 -1.53 -5.16 -4.85
N THR A 189 -1.78 -6.39 -5.31
CA THR A 189 -0.82 -7.11 -6.17
C THR A 189 -0.59 -6.43 -7.52
N LEU A 190 -1.65 -5.87 -8.13
CA LEU A 190 -1.54 -5.11 -9.37
C LEU A 190 -0.81 -3.77 -9.17
N THR A 191 -1.03 -3.11 -8.04
CA THR A 191 -0.35 -1.87 -7.68
C THR A 191 1.14 -2.12 -7.46
N GLU A 192 1.51 -3.16 -6.69
CA GLU A 192 2.90 -3.57 -6.51
C GLU A 192 3.59 -3.80 -7.86
N SER A 193 2.93 -4.51 -8.78
CA SER A 193 3.42 -4.77 -10.13
C SER A 193 3.67 -3.48 -10.93
N ARG A 194 2.79 -2.49 -10.83
CA ARG A 194 2.89 -1.24 -11.58
C ARG A 194 3.99 -0.33 -11.02
N VAL A 195 4.00 -0.15 -9.70
CA VAL A 195 5.00 0.66 -8.99
C VAL A 195 6.40 0.12 -9.26
N LEU A 196 6.60 -1.19 -9.08
CA LEU A 196 7.90 -1.84 -9.31
C LEU A 196 8.41 -1.74 -10.76
N LYS A 197 7.51 -1.65 -11.76
CA LYS A 197 7.91 -1.49 -13.18
C LYS A 197 8.35 -0.09 -13.53
N ASN A 198 7.77 0.90 -12.85
CA ASN A 198 7.91 2.32 -13.18
C ASN A 198 8.88 3.07 -12.26
N THR A 199 9.32 2.45 -11.16
CA THR A 199 10.24 3.06 -10.21
C THR A 199 11.68 2.57 -10.44
N ARG A 200 12.62 3.52 -10.45
CA ARG A 200 14.05 3.27 -10.52
C ARG A 200 14.76 4.28 -9.62
N HIS A 201 15.19 3.81 -8.46
CA HIS A 201 15.91 4.62 -7.48
C HIS A 201 16.96 3.76 -6.77
N PRO A 202 18.16 4.27 -6.46
CA PRO A 202 19.24 3.52 -5.83
C PRO A 202 18.84 2.75 -4.56
N PHE A 203 17.97 3.35 -3.75
CA PHE A 203 17.51 2.81 -2.47
C PHE A 203 16.13 2.13 -2.52
N LEU A 204 15.56 1.93 -3.71
CA LEU A 204 14.35 1.13 -3.89
C LEU A 204 14.73 -0.22 -4.50
N THR A 205 14.05 -1.29 -4.08
CA THR A 205 14.27 -2.62 -4.67
C THR A 205 13.77 -2.64 -6.11
N SER A 206 14.62 -3.07 -7.03
CA SER A 206 14.30 -3.09 -8.46
C SER A 206 13.64 -4.40 -8.90
N LEU A 207 12.65 -4.31 -9.79
CA LEU A 207 12.04 -5.45 -10.45
C LEU A 207 12.76 -5.76 -11.76
N LYS A 208 13.26 -7.00 -11.88
CA LYS A 208 13.92 -7.47 -13.09
C LYS A 208 12.93 -8.11 -14.07
N TYR A 209 12.10 -9.02 -13.58
CA TYR A 209 11.10 -9.72 -14.39
C TYR A 209 9.78 -9.85 -13.64
N SER A 210 8.65 -9.76 -14.33
CA SER A 210 7.37 -10.27 -13.83
C SER A 210 6.78 -11.23 -14.85
N PHE A 211 6.26 -12.35 -14.38
CA PHE A 211 5.54 -13.31 -15.22
C PHE A 211 4.51 -14.05 -14.38
N GLN A 212 3.60 -14.76 -15.04
CA GLN A 212 2.57 -15.55 -14.37
C GLN A 212 2.55 -16.98 -14.90
N THR A 213 2.11 -17.91 -14.06
CA THR A 213 1.70 -19.26 -14.46
C THR A 213 0.17 -19.37 -14.38
N LYS A 214 -0.35 -20.57 -14.65
CA LYS A 214 -1.77 -20.89 -14.49
C LYS A 214 -2.30 -20.58 -13.08
N ASP A 215 -1.48 -20.79 -12.05
CA ASP A 215 -1.86 -20.70 -10.63
C ASP A 215 -1.09 -19.64 -9.83
N ARG A 216 -0.04 -19.03 -10.40
CA ARG A 216 0.87 -18.14 -9.65
C ARG A 216 1.18 -16.84 -10.37
N LEU A 217 1.54 -15.85 -9.56
CA LEU A 217 2.18 -14.61 -9.98
C LEU A 217 3.62 -14.61 -9.46
N CYS A 218 4.57 -14.28 -10.31
CA CYS A 218 6.00 -14.30 -10.00
C CYS A 218 6.63 -12.93 -10.25
N PHE A 219 7.25 -12.38 -9.21
CA PHE A 219 8.09 -11.18 -9.28
C PHE A 219 9.54 -11.58 -9.03
N VAL A 220 10.42 -11.30 -9.98
CA VAL A 220 11.87 -11.51 -9.84
C VAL A 220 12.51 -10.16 -9.60
N MET A 221 13.02 -9.97 -8.39
CA MET A 221 13.51 -8.70 -7.87
C MET A 221 15.00 -8.81 -7.52
N GLU A 222 15.66 -7.66 -7.40
CA GLU A 222 17.01 -7.57 -6.84
C GLU A 222 17.12 -8.32 -5.52
N TYR A 223 18.17 -9.14 -5.37
CA TYR A 223 18.45 -9.84 -4.12
C TYR A 223 19.26 -8.94 -3.18
N VAL A 224 18.70 -8.66 -2.01
CA VAL A 224 19.31 -7.81 -0.98
C VAL A 224 19.73 -8.71 0.19
N ASN A 225 21.03 -8.87 0.40
CA ASN A 225 21.58 -9.89 1.31
C ASN A 225 22.21 -9.35 2.59
N GLY A 226 22.21 -8.02 2.80
CA GLY A 226 22.76 -7.42 4.02
C GLY A 226 21.84 -7.50 5.23
N GLY A 227 20.64 -8.06 5.10
CA GLY A 227 19.68 -8.28 6.20
C GLY A 227 18.73 -7.11 6.44
N GLU A 228 17.67 -7.39 7.18
CA GLU A 228 16.69 -6.38 7.64
C GLU A 228 17.32 -5.44 8.67
N LEU A 229 16.92 -4.18 8.65
CA LEU A 229 17.40 -3.18 9.58
C LEU A 229 16.91 -3.48 11.01
N PHE A 230 15.71 -4.06 11.12
CA PHE A 230 15.17 -4.61 12.37
C PHE A 230 16.15 -5.60 13.04
N PHE A 231 16.73 -6.53 12.27
CA PHE A 231 17.69 -7.51 12.78
C PHE A 231 18.95 -6.83 13.33
N HIS A 232 19.51 -5.86 12.61
CA HIS A 232 20.71 -5.14 13.04
C HIS A 232 20.44 -4.30 14.28
N LEU A 233 19.32 -3.58 14.33
CA LEU A 233 18.93 -2.78 15.48
C LEU A 233 18.67 -3.66 16.70
N SER A 234 17.99 -4.80 16.54
CA SER A 234 17.73 -5.74 17.63
C SER A 234 19.01 -6.25 18.32
N ARG A 235 20.09 -6.44 17.54
CA ARG A 235 21.40 -6.86 18.05
C ARG A 235 22.18 -5.73 18.71
N GLU A 236 22.17 -4.54 18.11
CA GLU A 236 22.94 -3.38 18.59
C GLU A 236 22.20 -2.53 19.62
N ARG A 237 20.90 -2.81 19.83
CA ARG A 237 19.95 -2.10 20.70
C ARG A 237 19.60 -0.70 20.24
N VAL A 238 20.60 0.11 19.88
CA VAL A 238 20.45 1.50 19.43
C VAL A 238 21.49 1.80 18.35
N PHE A 239 21.13 2.63 17.38
CA PHE A 239 22.07 3.25 16.47
C PHE A 239 22.47 4.64 16.94
N SER A 240 23.69 5.06 16.60
CA SER A 240 24.12 6.44 16.81
C SER A 240 23.32 7.41 15.93
N GLU A 241 23.22 8.67 16.35
CA GLU A 241 22.56 9.70 15.54
C GLU A 241 23.21 9.84 14.16
N ASP A 242 24.52 9.65 14.04
CA ASP A 242 25.23 9.68 12.75
C ASP A 242 24.82 8.52 11.84
N ARG A 243 24.67 7.32 12.38
CA ARG A 243 24.20 6.16 11.63
C ARG A 243 22.74 6.32 11.23
N THR A 244 21.91 6.81 12.13
CA THR A 244 20.50 7.13 11.83
C THR A 244 20.38 8.25 10.79
N ARG A 245 21.27 9.26 10.82
CA ARG A 245 21.31 10.32 9.80
C ARG A 245 21.63 9.77 8.43
N PHE A 246 22.59 8.86 8.34
CA PHE A 246 22.93 8.20 7.08
C PHE A 246 21.73 7.43 6.51
N TYR A 247 21.11 6.53 7.29
CA TYR A 247 19.96 5.77 6.80
C TYR A 247 18.74 6.67 6.55
N GLY A 248 18.48 7.63 7.43
CA GLY A 248 17.40 8.61 7.26
C GLY A 248 17.53 9.42 5.98
N ALA A 249 18.75 9.83 5.61
CA ALA A 249 18.97 10.55 4.35
C ALA A 249 18.67 9.70 3.12
N GLU A 250 19.06 8.43 3.12
CA GLU A 250 18.75 7.50 2.01
C GLU A 250 17.24 7.23 1.90
N ILE A 251 16.55 7.08 3.03
CA ILE A 251 15.09 6.91 3.07
C ILE A 251 14.39 8.16 2.55
N VAL A 252 14.79 9.36 3.01
CA VAL A 252 14.24 10.64 2.53
C VAL A 252 14.42 10.77 1.02
N SER A 253 15.60 10.46 0.49
CA SER A 253 15.86 10.48 -0.96
C SER A 253 14.92 9.54 -1.73
N ALA A 254 14.67 8.35 -1.20
CA ALA A 254 13.78 7.38 -1.84
C ALA A 254 12.31 7.80 -1.80
N LEU A 255 11.85 8.37 -0.67
CA LEU A 255 10.48 8.87 -0.51
C LEU A 255 10.24 10.11 -1.38
N ASP A 256 11.19 11.05 -1.46
CA ASP A 256 11.11 12.20 -2.37
C ASP A 256 10.90 11.76 -3.82
N TYR A 257 11.66 10.74 -4.26
CA TYR A 257 11.48 10.15 -5.58
C TYR A 257 10.06 9.58 -5.78
N LEU A 258 9.54 8.81 -4.83
CA LEU A 258 8.18 8.26 -4.92
C LEU A 258 7.12 9.36 -4.93
N HIS A 259 7.22 10.34 -4.04
CA HIS A 259 6.29 11.46 -3.95
C HIS A 259 6.31 12.33 -5.20
N SER A 260 7.48 12.54 -5.82
CA SER A 260 7.61 13.23 -7.11
C SER A 260 6.88 12.48 -8.23
N GLY A 261 6.86 11.14 -8.16
CA GLY A 261 6.07 10.25 -9.01
C GLY A 261 4.60 10.12 -8.61
N LYS A 262 4.14 10.89 -7.62
CA LYS A 262 2.77 10.85 -7.07
C LYS A 262 2.41 9.47 -6.49
N ILE A 263 3.39 8.82 -5.86
CA ILE A 263 3.28 7.52 -5.18
C ILE A 263 3.52 7.72 -3.68
N VAL A 264 2.62 7.23 -2.84
CA VAL A 264 2.80 7.17 -1.37
C VAL A 264 3.08 5.73 -0.97
N TYR A 265 4.09 5.51 -0.13
CA TYR A 265 4.61 4.18 0.22
C TYR A 265 3.75 3.46 1.27
N ARG A 266 3.38 4.17 2.35
CA ARG A 266 2.44 3.79 3.44
C ARG A 266 2.84 2.67 4.39
N ASP A 267 3.92 1.93 4.13
CA ASP A 267 4.34 0.81 4.99
C ASP A 267 5.79 0.95 5.46
N LEU A 268 6.19 2.18 5.83
CA LEU A 268 7.54 2.42 6.32
C LEU A 268 7.72 1.89 7.74
N LYS A 269 8.53 0.84 7.85
CA LYS A 269 8.88 0.14 9.10
C LYS A 269 10.25 -0.53 8.98
N LEU A 270 10.86 -0.91 10.10
CA LEU A 270 12.22 -1.46 10.11
C LEU A 270 12.35 -2.80 9.35
N GLU A 271 11.28 -3.56 9.25
CA GLU A 271 11.20 -4.85 8.55
C GLU A 271 11.23 -4.67 7.03
N ASN A 272 10.71 -3.54 6.52
CA ASN A 272 10.71 -3.21 5.09
C ASN A 272 11.97 -2.44 4.65
N LEU A 273 12.91 -2.23 5.57
CA LEU A 273 14.20 -1.60 5.31
C LEU A 273 15.28 -2.66 5.38
N MET A 274 15.92 -2.96 4.25
CA MET A 274 17.04 -3.88 4.19
C MET A 274 18.35 -3.16 3.88
N LEU A 275 19.48 -3.80 4.18
CA LEU A 275 20.79 -3.33 3.75
C LEU A 275 21.29 -4.15 2.55
N ASP A 276 21.86 -3.48 1.55
CA ASP A 276 22.63 -4.15 0.50
C ASP A 276 24.00 -4.62 1.02
N LYS A 277 24.75 -5.34 0.17
CA LYS A 277 26.09 -5.86 0.52
C LYS A 277 27.11 -4.78 0.91
N ASP A 278 26.88 -3.54 0.51
CA ASP A 278 27.79 -2.42 0.75
C ASP A 278 27.36 -1.62 2.00
N GLY A 279 26.11 -1.80 2.47
CA GLY A 279 25.56 -1.20 3.68
C GLY A 279 24.56 -0.06 3.44
N HIS A 280 24.09 0.11 2.20
CA HIS A 280 23.07 1.10 1.84
C HIS A 280 21.65 0.54 2.00
N ILE A 281 20.69 1.42 2.26
CA ILE A 281 19.27 1.10 2.39
C ILE A 281 18.69 0.58 1.07
N LYS A 282 17.83 -0.42 1.18
CA LYS A 282 16.90 -0.87 0.16
C LYS A 282 15.52 -0.98 0.79
N ILE A 283 14.60 -0.12 0.36
CA ILE A 283 13.18 -0.22 0.70
C ILE A 283 12.59 -1.37 -0.12
N THR A 284 11.91 -2.28 0.56
CA THR A 284 11.28 -3.47 -0.02
C THR A 284 9.74 -3.37 0.07
N ASP A 285 9.04 -4.39 -0.44
CA ASP A 285 7.58 -4.58 -0.31
C ASP A 285 6.69 -3.36 -0.66
N PHE A 286 6.34 -3.22 -1.94
CA PHE A 286 5.50 -2.12 -2.45
C PHE A 286 4.00 -2.49 -2.48
N GLY A 287 3.61 -3.57 -1.79
CA GLY A 287 2.23 -4.09 -1.78
C GLY A 287 1.18 -3.08 -1.31
N LEU A 288 1.58 -2.18 -0.41
CA LEU A 288 0.71 -1.14 0.15
C LEU A 288 0.90 0.23 -0.48
N CYS A 289 1.67 0.38 -1.56
CA CYS A 289 1.80 1.66 -2.24
C CYS A 289 0.46 2.16 -2.81
N LYS A 290 0.37 3.47 -3.07
CA LYS A 290 -0.74 4.07 -3.80
C LYS A 290 -0.25 5.11 -4.80
N GLU A 291 -0.67 4.95 -6.04
CA GLU A 291 -0.38 5.86 -7.15
C GLU A 291 -1.48 6.93 -7.32
N GLY A 292 -1.15 8.01 -8.02
CA GLY A 292 -2.11 9.04 -8.43
C GLY A 292 -2.45 10.05 -7.33
N ILE A 293 -1.63 10.15 -6.29
CA ILE A 293 -1.82 11.08 -5.18
C ILE A 293 -1.19 12.42 -5.52
N THR A 294 -2.01 13.38 -5.95
CA THR A 294 -1.60 14.78 -6.17
C THR A 294 -1.54 15.55 -4.85
N ASP A 295 -1.03 16.79 -4.88
CA ASP A 295 -0.77 17.60 -3.66
C ASP A 295 -2.03 17.94 -2.84
N ALA A 296 -3.23 17.72 -3.40
CA ALA A 296 -4.53 17.87 -2.74
C ALA A 296 -5.30 16.53 -2.61
N ALA A 297 -4.76 15.43 -3.13
CA ALA A 297 -5.43 14.15 -3.13
C ALA A 297 -5.22 13.41 -1.80
N THR A 298 -6.28 12.77 -1.35
CA THR A 298 -6.31 12.07 -0.07
C THR A 298 -6.79 10.63 -0.23
N MET A 299 -6.51 9.81 0.78
CA MET A 299 -6.69 8.37 0.77
C MET A 299 -7.45 7.89 2.00
N LYS A 300 -8.07 6.70 1.91
CA LYS A 300 -8.96 6.15 2.96
C LYS A 300 -8.71 4.70 3.35
N THR A 301 -7.75 4.02 2.72
CA THR A 301 -7.53 2.60 3.02
C THR A 301 -6.76 2.46 4.33
N PHE A 302 -7.32 1.76 5.31
CA PHE A 302 -6.59 1.37 6.51
C PHE A 302 -5.65 0.19 6.21
N CYS A 303 -4.35 0.44 6.20
CA CYS A 303 -3.33 -0.58 5.97
C CYS A 303 -2.00 -0.18 6.64
N GLY A 304 -1.21 -1.17 7.06
CA GLY A 304 0.09 -1.00 7.70
C GLY A 304 0.18 -1.71 9.07
N THR A 305 1.36 -1.69 9.67
CA THR A 305 1.60 -2.24 11.01
C THR A 305 1.11 -1.24 12.08
N PRO A 306 0.22 -1.62 13.03
CA PRO A 306 -0.44 -0.69 13.97
C PRO A 306 0.46 0.33 14.66
N GLU A 307 1.65 -0.10 15.08
CA GLU A 307 2.64 0.70 15.81
C GLU A 307 3.28 1.81 14.95
N TYR A 308 3.17 1.70 13.62
CA TYR A 308 3.73 2.64 12.64
C TYR A 308 2.66 3.51 11.98
N LEU A 309 1.37 3.25 12.24
CA LEU A 309 0.27 4.00 11.62
C LEU A 309 0.25 5.46 12.07
N ALA A 310 0.08 6.36 11.11
CA ALA A 310 -0.11 7.77 11.39
C ALA A 310 -1.50 8.04 12.00
N PRO A 311 -1.67 9.05 12.87
CA PRO A 311 -2.94 9.39 13.51
C PRO A 311 -4.10 9.53 12.52
N GLU A 312 -3.88 10.19 11.38
CA GLU A 312 -4.89 10.41 10.36
C GLU A 312 -5.35 9.11 9.67
N VAL A 313 -4.50 8.08 9.61
CA VAL A 313 -4.85 6.75 9.09
C VAL A 313 -5.75 6.02 10.10
N LEU A 314 -5.48 6.16 11.40
CA LEU A 314 -6.32 5.60 12.47
C LEU A 314 -7.69 6.25 12.56
N GLU A 315 -7.78 7.54 12.23
CA GLU A 315 -9.03 8.29 12.30
C GLU A 315 -9.98 8.09 11.12
N ASP A 316 -9.61 7.24 10.14
CA ASP A 316 -10.32 7.14 8.85
C ASP A 316 -10.44 8.49 8.15
N ASN A 317 -9.48 9.38 8.39
CA ASN A 317 -9.42 10.65 7.69
C ASN A 317 -8.75 10.44 6.35
N ASP A 318 -9.13 11.30 5.41
CA ASP A 318 -8.42 11.54 4.19
C ASP A 318 -6.94 11.88 4.48
N TYR A 319 -6.01 11.03 4.06
CA TYR A 319 -4.57 11.20 4.30
C TYR A 319 -3.76 11.27 3.00
N GLY A 320 -2.64 11.99 3.04
CA GLY A 320 -1.75 12.21 1.88
C GLY A 320 -0.32 11.74 2.15
N ARG A 321 0.65 12.29 1.43
CA ARG A 321 2.09 11.97 1.54
C ARG A 321 2.70 12.12 2.94
N ALA A 322 2.08 12.94 3.80
CA ALA A 322 2.53 13.18 5.18
C ALA A 322 2.58 11.90 6.05
N VAL A 323 1.90 10.82 5.66
CA VAL A 323 1.96 9.53 6.38
C VAL A 323 3.34 8.89 6.30
N ASP A 324 4.06 9.05 5.19
CA ASP A 324 5.41 8.49 5.03
C ASP A 324 6.41 9.23 5.92
N TRP A 325 6.19 10.52 6.17
CA TRP A 325 6.99 11.32 7.11
C TRP A 325 6.73 10.97 8.57
N TRP A 326 5.50 10.60 8.92
CA TRP A 326 5.22 9.99 10.22
C TRP A 326 5.98 8.67 10.37
N GLY A 327 5.88 7.79 9.38
CA GLY A 327 6.62 6.52 9.35
C GLY A 327 8.13 6.74 9.50
N LEU A 328 8.70 7.75 8.82
CA LEU A 328 10.11 8.12 8.95
C LEU A 328 10.43 8.53 10.39
N GLY A 329 9.56 9.31 11.02
CA GLY A 329 9.66 9.68 12.43
C GLY A 329 9.70 8.47 13.36
N VAL A 330 8.79 7.50 13.16
CA VAL A 330 8.73 6.27 13.97
C VAL A 330 10.02 5.46 13.80
N VAL A 331 10.43 5.23 12.56
CA VAL A 331 11.64 4.48 12.21
C VAL A 331 12.91 5.14 12.77
N MET A 332 13.09 6.45 12.60
CA MET A 332 14.25 7.17 13.12
C MET A 332 14.25 7.24 14.66
N TYR A 333 13.07 7.39 15.28
CA TYR A 333 12.93 7.33 16.74
C TYR A 333 13.39 5.97 17.24
N GLU A 334 12.93 4.89 16.63
CA GLU A 334 13.29 3.53 17.03
C GLU A 334 14.78 3.26 16.87
N MET A 335 15.40 3.72 15.77
CA MET A 335 16.85 3.61 15.59
C MET A 335 17.63 4.32 16.71
N MET A 336 17.26 5.54 17.08
CA MET A 336 18.02 6.31 18.08
C MET A 336 17.66 5.97 19.54
N CYS A 337 16.45 5.47 19.79
CA CYS A 337 15.95 5.21 21.15
C CYS A 337 15.92 3.71 21.50
N GLY A 338 15.99 2.83 20.52
CA GLY A 338 15.95 1.37 20.68
C GLY A 338 14.59 0.82 21.08
N ARG A 339 13.53 1.60 20.86
CA ARG A 339 12.14 1.26 21.17
C ARG A 339 11.19 2.12 20.34
N LEU A 340 9.98 1.63 20.13
CA LEU A 340 8.90 2.38 19.48
C LEU A 340 8.50 3.63 20.29
N PRO A 341 8.03 4.71 19.62
CA PRO A 341 7.55 5.91 20.30
C PRO A 341 6.26 5.67 21.08
N PHE A 342 5.38 4.79 20.56
CA PHE A 342 4.14 4.36 21.19
C PHE A 342 4.08 2.84 21.17
N TYR A 343 3.74 2.22 22.29
CA TYR A 343 3.62 0.77 22.38
C TYR A 343 2.64 0.37 23.47
N ASN A 344 1.73 -0.53 23.14
CA ASN A 344 0.88 -1.24 24.08
C ASN A 344 0.48 -2.59 23.48
N GLN A 345 0.33 -3.61 24.32
CA GLN A 345 -0.18 -4.92 23.87
C GLN A 345 -1.65 -4.84 23.46
N ASP A 346 -2.40 -3.92 24.07
CA ASP A 346 -3.79 -3.65 23.74
C ASP A 346 -3.86 -2.61 22.62
N HIS A 347 -4.39 -3.01 21.46
CA HIS A 347 -4.50 -2.13 20.29
C HIS A 347 -5.38 -0.90 20.54
N GLU A 348 -6.43 -1.00 21.38
CA GLU A 348 -7.27 0.17 21.68
C GLU A 348 -6.46 1.23 22.44
N LYS A 349 -5.65 0.78 23.40
CA LYS A 349 -4.73 1.66 24.13
C LYS A 349 -3.62 2.18 23.23
N LEU A 350 -3.05 1.33 22.36
CA LEU A 350 -2.04 1.77 21.40
C LEU A 350 -2.57 2.89 20.50
N PHE A 351 -3.80 2.76 19.99
CA PHE A 351 -4.43 3.79 19.19
C PHE A 351 -4.68 5.07 20.00
N GLU A 352 -5.11 4.96 21.26
CA GLU A 352 -5.22 6.11 22.16
C GLU A 352 -3.87 6.83 22.35
N LEU A 353 -2.78 6.08 22.57
CA LEU A 353 -1.43 6.63 22.68
C LEU A 353 -1.03 7.40 21.42
N ILE A 354 -1.23 6.80 20.25
CA ILE A 354 -0.90 7.41 18.95
C ILE A 354 -1.73 8.68 18.72
N LEU A 355 -3.01 8.68 19.10
CA LEU A 355 -3.91 9.82 18.87
C LEU A 355 -3.76 10.95 19.89
N MET A 356 -3.43 10.64 21.15
CA MET A 356 -3.58 11.61 22.25
C MET A 356 -2.29 11.86 23.03
N GLU A 357 -1.41 10.87 23.19
CA GLU A 357 -0.24 11.04 24.05
C GLU A 357 0.90 11.79 23.34
N ASP A 358 1.50 12.75 24.04
CA ASP A 358 2.71 13.43 23.56
C ASP A 358 3.93 12.50 23.61
N ILE A 359 4.76 12.59 22.59
CA ILE A 359 5.98 11.79 22.51
C ILE A 359 6.99 12.15 23.59
N LYS A 360 7.63 11.12 24.16
CA LYS A 360 8.62 11.26 25.23
C LYS A 360 10.02 10.95 24.73
N PHE A 361 10.94 11.90 24.86
CA PHE A 361 12.32 11.73 24.44
C PHE A 361 13.27 11.38 25.59
N PRO A 362 14.21 10.43 25.40
CA PRO A 362 15.30 10.25 26.36
C PRO A 362 16.21 11.48 26.41
N ARG A 363 16.86 11.69 27.56
CA ARG A 363 17.77 12.84 27.76
C ARG A 363 19.01 12.76 26.86
N THR A 364 19.37 11.58 26.39
CA THR A 364 20.55 11.28 25.56
C THR A 364 20.45 11.83 24.14
N LEU A 365 19.26 12.10 23.63
CA LEU A 365 19.09 12.67 22.28
C LEU A 365 19.54 14.13 22.23
N SER A 366 20.22 14.49 21.14
CA SER A 366 20.62 15.86 20.82
C SER A 366 19.40 16.77 20.61
N ALA A 367 19.64 18.08 20.65
CA ALA A 367 18.59 19.07 20.36
C ALA A 367 18.07 18.94 18.92
N ASP A 368 18.97 18.69 17.96
CA ASP A 368 18.61 18.52 16.55
C ASP A 368 17.79 17.25 16.31
N ALA A 369 18.16 16.13 16.94
CA ALA A 369 17.40 14.89 16.84
C ALA A 369 15.99 15.04 17.45
N LYS A 370 15.89 15.67 18.63
CA LYS A 370 14.60 15.97 19.25
C LYS A 370 13.74 16.89 18.38
N SER A 371 14.34 17.93 17.79
CA SER A 371 13.65 18.84 16.88
C SER A 371 13.09 18.10 15.66
N LEU A 372 13.91 17.26 15.01
CA LEU A 372 13.50 16.48 13.84
C LEU A 372 12.35 15.54 14.19
N LEU A 373 12.52 14.71 15.23
CA LEU A 373 11.53 13.72 15.64
C LEU A 373 10.23 14.39 16.10
N SER A 374 10.32 15.51 16.83
CA SER A 374 9.14 16.27 17.23
C SER A 374 8.38 16.82 16.03
N GLY A 375 9.07 17.25 14.97
CA GLY A 375 8.45 17.74 13.73
C GLY A 375 7.83 16.62 12.89
N LEU A 376 8.50 15.49 12.75
CA LEU A 376 7.99 14.32 12.00
C LEU A 376 6.81 13.64 12.69
N LEU A 377 6.75 13.67 14.03
CA LEU A 377 5.72 13.00 14.84
C LEU A 377 4.66 13.98 15.37
N ILE A 378 4.44 15.10 14.66
CA ILE A 378 3.28 15.95 14.87
C ILE A 378 2.02 15.21 14.41
N LYS A 379 0.99 15.19 15.26
CA LYS A 379 -0.24 14.46 14.98
C LYS A 379 -1.06 15.06 13.83
N ASP A 380 -1.11 16.39 13.74
CA ASP A 380 -1.76 17.10 12.63
C ASP A 380 -0.87 17.06 11.37
N PRO A 381 -1.27 16.35 10.30
CA PRO A 381 -0.44 16.17 9.12
C PRO A 381 -0.11 17.48 8.39
N ASN A 382 -0.95 18.52 8.51
CA ASN A 382 -0.69 19.82 7.87
C ASN A 382 0.37 20.66 8.59
N LYS A 383 0.66 20.31 9.86
CA LYS A 383 1.71 20.95 10.67
C LYS A 383 2.95 20.09 10.78
N ARG A 384 2.87 18.82 10.36
CA ARG A 384 3.97 17.88 10.36
C ARG A 384 5.07 18.34 9.43
N LEU A 385 6.33 18.13 9.83
CA LEU A 385 7.48 18.41 8.98
C LEU A 385 7.39 17.55 7.70
N GLY A 386 7.44 18.19 6.53
CA GLY A 386 7.21 17.55 5.23
C GLY A 386 5.73 17.42 4.85
N GLY A 387 4.81 17.86 5.70
CA GLY A 387 3.38 17.92 5.39
C GLY A 387 2.98 19.08 4.47
N GLY A 388 3.82 20.11 4.39
CA GLY A 388 3.62 21.27 3.53
C GLY A 388 3.88 21.02 2.04
N PRO A 389 3.70 22.03 1.17
CA PRO A 389 3.87 21.91 -0.27
C PRO A 389 5.29 21.52 -0.69
N ASP A 390 6.29 21.87 0.13
CA ASP A 390 7.71 21.59 -0.11
C ASP A 390 8.11 20.13 0.19
N ASP A 391 7.25 19.37 0.86
CA ASP A 391 7.41 17.94 1.10
C ASP A 391 8.79 17.56 1.67
N ALA A 392 9.49 16.60 1.05
CA ALA A 392 10.82 16.16 1.45
C ALA A 392 11.81 17.31 1.63
N LYS A 393 11.68 18.41 0.87
CA LYS A 393 12.60 19.56 0.95
C LYS A 393 12.59 20.23 2.33
N GLU A 394 11.48 20.19 3.05
CA GLU A 394 11.42 20.69 4.43
C GLU A 394 12.33 19.87 5.35
N ILE A 395 12.28 18.55 5.21
CA ILE A 395 13.09 17.60 5.98
C ILE A 395 14.55 17.72 5.57
N MET A 396 14.84 17.85 4.27
CA MET A 396 16.18 17.96 3.72
C MET A 396 16.95 19.19 4.21
N ARG A 397 16.23 20.26 4.59
CA ARG A 397 16.79 21.51 5.14
C ARG A 397 16.87 21.53 6.66
N HIS A 398 16.33 20.51 7.34
CA HIS A 398 16.32 20.46 8.80
C HIS A 398 17.75 20.35 9.36
N SER A 399 18.04 20.98 10.50
CA SER A 399 19.38 21.06 11.10
C SER A 399 20.02 19.69 11.37
N PHE A 400 19.21 18.69 11.69
CA PHE A 400 19.68 17.30 11.84
C PHE A 400 20.42 16.76 10.61
N PHE A 401 20.07 17.21 9.39
CA PHE A 401 20.74 16.85 8.15
C PHE A 401 21.73 17.91 7.66
N ALA A 402 22.14 18.85 8.51
CA ALA A 402 23.13 19.85 8.15
C ALA A 402 24.43 19.19 7.66
N GLY A 403 24.93 19.65 6.51
CA GLY A 403 26.14 19.12 5.88
C GLY A 403 25.92 17.89 4.99
N VAL A 404 24.71 17.32 4.92
CA VAL A 404 24.40 16.25 3.96
C VAL A 404 24.26 16.84 2.55
N ASN A 405 25.07 16.32 1.62
CA ASN A 405 24.90 16.60 0.19
C ASN A 405 23.93 15.57 -0.40
N TRP A 406 22.71 16.02 -0.72
CA TRP A 406 21.63 15.16 -1.23
C TRP A 406 21.92 14.55 -2.61
N GLN A 407 22.75 15.18 -3.45
CA GLN A 407 23.19 14.56 -4.69
C GLN A 407 24.16 13.40 -4.41
N ASP A 408 25.04 13.55 -3.42
CA ASP A 408 25.95 12.49 -3.01
C ASP A 408 25.22 11.34 -2.31
N VAL A 409 24.09 11.61 -1.66
CA VAL A 409 23.15 10.58 -1.19
C VAL A 409 22.62 9.79 -2.38
N TYR A 410 21.99 10.45 -3.36
CA TYR A 410 21.44 9.78 -4.55
C TYR A 410 22.52 8.99 -5.32
N ASP A 411 23.70 9.57 -5.50
CA ASP A 411 24.81 8.94 -6.23
C ASP A 411 25.52 7.82 -5.43
N LYS A 412 25.05 7.48 -4.21
CA LYS A 412 25.68 6.53 -3.28
C LYS A 412 27.16 6.83 -2.98
N LYS A 413 27.52 8.10 -2.89
CA LYS A 413 28.91 8.55 -2.58
C LYS A 413 29.17 8.66 -1.08
N LEU A 414 28.13 8.71 -0.25
CA LEU A 414 28.29 8.67 1.20
C LEU A 414 28.77 7.28 1.63
N VAL A 415 29.76 7.24 2.53
CA VAL A 415 30.32 5.98 3.02
C VAL A 415 29.37 5.38 4.07
N PRO A 416 28.90 4.12 3.89
CA PRO A 416 28.06 3.47 4.89
C PRO A 416 28.77 3.32 6.24
N PRO A 417 28.12 3.69 7.36
CA PRO A 417 28.70 3.57 8.70
C PRO A 417 28.80 2.11 9.17
N PHE A 418 28.07 1.21 8.52
CA PHE A 418 28.10 -0.22 8.78
C PHE A 418 28.08 -0.98 7.45
N LYS A 419 29.01 -1.92 7.31
CA LYS A 419 29.07 -2.82 6.16
C LYS A 419 28.69 -4.24 6.62
N PRO A 420 27.63 -4.84 6.08
CA PRO A 420 27.26 -6.22 6.40
C PRO A 420 28.39 -7.20 6.11
N GLN A 421 28.57 -8.19 6.98
CA GLN A 421 29.64 -9.19 6.87
C GLN A 421 29.20 -10.36 5.97
N VAL A 422 28.81 -10.07 4.73
CA VAL A 422 28.46 -11.10 3.74
C VAL A 422 29.72 -11.62 3.05
N THR A 423 29.88 -12.94 2.92
CA THR A 423 31.07 -13.55 2.30
C THR A 423 30.87 -13.92 0.82
N SER A 424 29.62 -13.96 0.35
CA SER A 424 29.28 -14.29 -1.04
C SER A 424 27.93 -13.71 -1.44
N GLU A 425 27.65 -13.68 -2.74
CA GLU A 425 26.36 -13.27 -3.30
C GLU A 425 25.20 -14.21 -2.92
N THR A 426 25.51 -15.41 -2.41
CA THR A 426 24.54 -16.39 -1.90
C THR A 426 24.48 -16.45 -0.37
N ASP A 427 25.23 -15.59 0.33
CA ASP A 427 25.27 -15.61 1.79
C ASP A 427 23.89 -15.25 2.35
N THR A 428 23.30 -16.17 3.11
CA THR A 428 21.99 -15.99 3.72
C THR A 428 22.06 -15.87 5.25
N ARG A 429 23.21 -15.51 5.83
CA ARG A 429 23.38 -15.44 7.31
C ARG A 429 22.43 -14.49 8.03
N TYR A 430 21.88 -13.53 7.29
CA TYR A 430 20.97 -12.51 7.81
C TYR A 430 19.50 -12.83 7.52
N PHE A 431 19.20 -14.06 7.06
CA PHE A 431 17.85 -14.58 6.91
C PHE A 431 17.58 -15.61 7.99
N ASP A 432 16.33 -15.71 8.43
CA ASP A 432 15.92 -16.65 9.48
C ASP A 432 16.25 -18.10 9.11
N GLU A 433 16.88 -18.83 10.03
CA GLU A 433 17.18 -20.25 9.87
C GLU A 433 15.91 -21.09 9.74
N GLU A 434 14.79 -20.67 10.35
CA GLU A 434 13.49 -21.33 10.18
C GLU A 434 13.12 -21.43 8.70
N PHE A 435 13.38 -20.40 7.91
CA PHE A 435 13.11 -20.42 6.47
C PHE A 435 14.24 -21.08 5.70
N THR A 436 15.48 -20.66 5.97
CA THR A 436 16.59 -21.06 5.12
C THR A 436 17.02 -22.52 5.28
N ALA A 437 16.63 -23.19 6.37
CA ALA A 437 16.83 -24.63 6.56
C ALA A 437 15.75 -25.50 5.86
N GLN A 438 14.65 -24.91 5.40
CA GLN A 438 13.57 -25.67 4.73
C GLN A 438 13.98 -26.11 3.33
N THR A 439 13.60 -27.34 2.96
CA THR A 439 13.74 -27.82 1.58
C THR A 439 12.75 -27.14 0.66
N ILE A 440 13.22 -26.72 -0.51
CA ILE A 440 12.37 -26.06 -1.50
C ILE A 440 11.58 -27.12 -2.27
N THR A 441 10.30 -27.25 -1.94
CA THR A 441 9.35 -27.99 -2.77
C THR A 441 8.55 -27.00 -3.61
N ILE A 442 8.77 -26.97 -4.93
CA ILE A 442 7.93 -26.25 -5.88
C ILE A 442 7.07 -27.28 -6.58
N THR A 443 5.75 -27.09 -6.55
CA THR A 443 4.84 -27.85 -7.39
C THR A 443 5.28 -27.60 -8.84
N PRO A 444 5.67 -28.65 -9.60
CA PRO A 444 6.09 -28.46 -10.97
C PRO A 444 5.01 -27.71 -11.75
N PRO A 445 5.36 -26.76 -12.64
CA PRO A 445 4.37 -26.24 -13.57
C PRO A 445 3.79 -27.44 -14.34
N GLU A 446 2.46 -27.56 -14.38
CA GLU A 446 1.78 -28.53 -15.25
C GLU A 446 2.37 -28.38 -16.66
N LYS A 447 2.67 -29.51 -17.32
CA LYS A 447 3.31 -29.52 -18.65
C LYS A 447 2.54 -28.58 -19.58
N TYR A 448 3.27 -27.74 -20.30
CA TYR A 448 2.74 -26.98 -21.43
C TYR A 448 2.14 -27.99 -22.42
N ASP A 449 0.83 -27.99 -22.59
CA ASP A 449 0.22 -28.57 -23.78
C ASP A 449 0.54 -27.60 -24.94
N GLU A 450 1.16 -28.13 -26.00
CA GLU A 450 1.65 -27.39 -27.17
C GLU A 450 0.56 -26.77 -28.05
N ASP A 451 -0.72 -26.86 -27.67
CA ASP A 451 -1.82 -26.34 -28.47
C ASP A 451 -2.27 -24.97 -27.95
N GLY A 452 -1.89 -23.93 -28.69
CA GLY A 452 -2.11 -22.51 -28.39
C GLY A 452 -3.59 -22.12 -28.30
N MET A 453 -4.18 -22.23 -27.12
CA MET A 453 -5.46 -21.60 -26.78
C MET A 453 -5.41 -21.00 -25.36
N ASP A 454 -4.74 -19.86 -25.22
CA ASP A 454 -4.55 -19.13 -23.95
C ASP A 454 -5.79 -18.27 -23.58
N CYS A 455 -7.00 -18.86 -23.64
CA CYS A 455 -8.28 -18.15 -23.46
C CYS A 455 -9.24 -18.85 -22.48
N MET A 456 -8.76 -19.52 -21.43
CA MET A 456 -9.64 -19.97 -20.36
C MET A 456 -9.56 -19.04 -19.15
N ASP A 457 -10.37 -17.99 -19.22
CA ASP A 457 -10.74 -17.14 -18.10
C ASP A 457 -11.65 -17.97 -17.17
N ASN A 458 -11.07 -18.50 -16.10
CA ASN A 458 -11.80 -19.28 -15.10
C ASN A 458 -11.86 -18.42 -13.83
N GLU A 459 -13.03 -18.26 -13.22
CA GLU A 459 -13.24 -17.30 -12.09
C GLU A 459 -12.26 -17.51 -10.92
N ARG A 460 -11.72 -18.74 -10.76
CA ARG A 460 -10.72 -19.07 -9.73
C ARG A 460 -9.26 -18.96 -10.19
N ARG A 461 -9.00 -18.79 -11.49
CA ARG A 461 -7.68 -18.72 -12.13
C ARG A 461 -7.66 -17.64 -13.23
N PRO A 462 -7.96 -16.38 -12.91
CA PRO A 462 -7.97 -15.31 -13.90
C PRO A 462 -6.56 -15.09 -14.47
N HIS A 463 -6.53 -14.69 -15.74
CA HIS A 463 -5.33 -14.17 -16.37
C HIS A 463 -5.16 -12.70 -15.94
N PHE A 464 -4.06 -12.36 -15.28
CA PHE A 464 -3.82 -10.98 -14.85
C PHE A 464 -3.25 -10.18 -16.04
N PRO A 465 -3.94 -9.14 -16.55
CA PRO A 465 -3.42 -8.33 -17.66
C PRO A 465 -2.14 -7.60 -17.24
N GLN A 466 -1.26 -7.31 -18.21
CA GLN A 466 0.02 -6.60 -18.03
C GLN A 466 1.05 -7.31 -17.13
N PHE A 467 0.89 -8.59 -16.81
CA PHE A 467 1.80 -9.31 -15.91
C PHE A 467 3.06 -9.91 -16.57
N SER A 468 3.32 -9.61 -17.85
CA SER A 468 4.58 -9.96 -18.52
C SER A 468 5.47 -8.73 -18.60
N TYR A 469 6.61 -8.75 -17.91
CA TYR A 469 7.60 -7.67 -17.91
C TYR A 469 9.02 -8.22 -17.89
N SER A 470 9.88 -7.58 -18.67
CA SER A 470 11.32 -7.75 -18.61
C SER A 470 11.95 -6.36 -18.64
N ALA A 471 12.71 -6.01 -17.61
CA ALA A 471 13.44 -4.76 -17.61
C ALA A 471 14.40 -4.73 -18.81
N SER A 472 14.25 -3.72 -19.67
CA SER A 472 15.15 -3.50 -20.80
C SER A 472 16.57 -3.28 -20.26
N GLY A 473 17.49 -4.16 -20.66
CA GLY A 473 18.89 -4.11 -20.27
C GLY A 473 19.56 -2.89 -20.88
N ARG A 474 19.62 -1.80 -20.12
CA ARG A 474 20.71 -0.84 -20.19
C ARG A 474 21.27 -0.76 -18.78
N GLU A 475 22.43 -1.40 -18.63
CA GLU A 475 23.28 -1.33 -17.44
C GLU A 475 23.69 0.11 -17.14
#